data_AF-A0A259RJT1-F1
#
_entry.id   AF-A0A259RJT1-F1
#
_cell.length_a   1.000
_cell.length_b   1.000
_cell.length_c   1.000
_cell.angle_alpha   90.00
_cell.angle_beta   90.00
_cell.angle_gamma   90.00
#
_symmetry.space_group_name_H-M   'P 1'
#
loop_
_entity.id
_entity.type
_entity.pdbx_description
1 polymer ?
#
loop_
_entity_poly.entity_id
_entity_poly.type
_entity_poly.pdbx_seq_one_letter_code
_entity_poly.pdbx_strand_id
1 'polypeptide(L)'
;MELNFFSATNAHKAWKKRLHDCVSGACSTLDPDTIALDNRCDLGKWLYRIRESCPALSTDTQRLFTRLFEEHAAFHRVAADVARQALANQRQEALQQLQGGGEYARISNQVIG
;
A
#
# COMPACT_ATOMS: atom_id res chain seq x y z
N MET A 1 -10.42 -1.60 -21.23
CA MET A 1 -10.31 -2.63 -20.17
C MET A 1 -10.60 -1.92 -18.86
N GLU A 2 -11.78 -2.15 -18.28
CA GLU A 2 -12.19 -1.53 -17.02
C GLU A 2 -11.33 -2.06 -15.87
N LEU A 3 -10.69 -1.16 -15.13
CA LEU A 3 -10.06 -1.48 -13.85
C LEU A 3 -11.16 -1.87 -12.87
N ASN A 4 -11.32 -3.17 -12.64
CA ASN A 4 -12.24 -3.73 -11.67
C ASN A 4 -11.58 -3.78 -10.28
N PHE A 5 -12.36 -3.61 -9.21
CA PHE A 5 -11.87 -3.64 -7.83
C PHE A 5 -11.03 -4.88 -7.50
N PHE A 6 -11.37 -6.02 -8.11
CA PHE A 6 -10.64 -7.29 -8.01
C PHE A 6 -9.21 -7.22 -8.59
N SER A 7 -9.03 -6.55 -9.73
CA SER A 7 -7.71 -6.35 -10.33
C SER A 7 -6.84 -5.42 -9.48
N ALA A 8 -7.42 -4.38 -8.88
CA ALA A 8 -6.73 -3.46 -8.00
C ALA A 8 -6.27 -4.14 -6.69
N THR A 9 -7.12 -4.97 -6.08
CA THR A 9 -6.74 -5.79 -4.90
C THR A 9 -5.66 -6.81 -5.24
N ASN A 10 -5.73 -7.48 -6.39
CA ASN A 10 -4.68 -8.42 -6.82
C ASN A 10 -3.35 -7.73 -7.11
N ALA A 11 -3.37 -6.56 -7.76
CA ALA A 11 -2.18 -5.75 -7.98
C ALA A 11 -1.55 -5.30 -6.65
N HIS A 12 -2.37 -4.96 -5.66
CA HIS A 12 -1.90 -4.57 -4.34
C HIS A 12 -1.32 -5.76 -3.55
N LYS A 13 -1.92 -6.96 -3.63
CA LYS A 13 -1.32 -8.21 -3.10
C LYS A 13 0.04 -8.52 -3.75
N ALA A 14 0.15 -8.34 -5.07
CA ALA A 14 1.42 -8.51 -5.78
C ALA A 14 2.48 -7.47 -5.35
N TRP A 15 2.06 -6.23 -5.07
CA TRP A 15 2.95 -5.19 -4.53
C TRP A 15 3.45 -5.53 -3.12
N LYS A 16 2.56 -6.01 -2.23
CA LYS A 16 2.93 -6.48 -0.88
C LYS A 16 4.00 -7.58 -0.94
N LYS A 17 3.83 -8.52 -1.88
CA LYS A 17 4.81 -9.58 -2.11
C LYS A 17 6.16 -9.01 -2.56
N ARG A 18 6.17 -8.08 -3.51
CA ARG A 18 7.41 -7.39 -3.94
C ARG A 18 8.09 -6.66 -2.78
N LEU A 19 7.35 -5.95 -1.93
CA LEU A 19 7.94 -5.30 -0.76
C LEU A 19 8.60 -6.32 0.18
N HIS A 20 7.91 -7.43 0.47
CA HIS A 20 8.46 -8.51 1.28
C HIS A 20 9.72 -9.12 0.66
N ASP A 21 9.71 -9.39 -0.65
CA ASP A 21 10.88 -9.91 -1.39
C ASP A 21 12.05 -8.91 -1.40
N CYS A 22 11.75 -7.60 -1.44
CA CYS A 22 12.78 -6.59 -1.38
C CYS A 22 13.36 -6.41 0.04
N VAL A 23 12.55 -6.48 1.09
CA VAL A 23 13.04 -6.49 2.48
C VAL A 23 13.80 -7.78 2.82
N SER A 24 13.45 -8.90 2.17
CA SER A 24 14.22 -10.15 2.24
C SER A 24 15.48 -10.16 1.36
N GLY A 25 15.85 -9.01 0.80
CA GLY A 25 17.13 -8.79 0.12
C GLY A 25 17.22 -9.36 -1.30
N ALA A 26 16.09 -9.73 -1.91
CA ALA A 26 16.05 -10.31 -3.26
C ALA A 26 15.84 -9.27 -4.37
N CYS A 27 16.04 -7.98 -4.09
CA CYS A 27 15.58 -6.88 -4.94
C CYS A 27 16.63 -5.77 -5.05
N SER A 28 16.80 -5.27 -6.27
CA SER A 28 17.63 -4.11 -6.57
C SER A 28 16.76 -2.85 -6.43
N THR A 29 17.14 -1.97 -5.49
CA THR A 29 16.63 -0.61 -5.29
C THR A 29 15.14 -0.48 -4.93
N LEU A 30 14.84 -0.52 -3.62
CA LEU A 30 13.64 0.13 -3.08
C LEU A 30 13.97 1.61 -2.83
N ASP A 31 13.18 2.52 -3.37
CA ASP A 31 13.21 3.93 -2.98
C ASP A 31 12.06 4.19 -1.99
N PRO A 32 12.35 4.44 -0.70
CA PRO A 32 11.31 4.70 0.30
C PRO A 32 10.46 5.92 -0.01
N ASP A 33 11.02 6.93 -0.69
CA ASP A 33 10.29 8.14 -1.04
C ASP A 33 9.24 7.83 -2.11
N THR A 34 9.59 6.99 -3.09
CA THR A 34 8.63 6.47 -4.07
C THR A 34 7.58 5.56 -3.41
N ILE A 35 7.95 4.76 -2.39
CA ILE A 35 7.02 3.88 -1.67
C ILE A 35 6.01 4.68 -0.83
N ALA A 36 6.42 5.83 -0.29
CA ALA A 36 5.53 6.70 0.49
C ALA A 36 4.43 7.35 -0.37
N LEU A 37 4.60 7.38 -1.69
CA LEU A 37 3.60 7.92 -2.62
C LEU A 37 2.46 6.92 -2.85
N ASP A 38 1.34 7.19 -2.19
CA ASP A 38 0.09 6.44 -2.28
C ASP A 38 -0.58 6.50 -3.67
N ASN A 39 -0.13 7.36 -4.58
CA ASN A 39 -0.69 7.48 -5.92
C ASN A 39 0.12 6.74 -7.01
N ARG A 40 1.23 6.07 -6.65
CA ARG A 40 2.11 5.40 -7.63
C ARG A 40 1.79 3.94 -7.87
N CYS A 41 1.14 3.26 -6.92
CA CYS A 41 0.67 1.89 -7.12
C CYS A 41 -0.62 1.86 -7.96
N ASP A 42 -0.95 0.70 -8.54
CA ASP A 42 -2.10 0.59 -9.45
C ASP A 42 -3.44 0.85 -8.74
N LEU A 43 -3.55 0.45 -7.46
CA LEU A 43 -4.70 0.78 -6.61
C LEU A 43 -4.81 2.29 -6.37
N GLY A 44 -3.70 2.95 -6.03
CA GLY A 44 -3.61 4.39 -5.87
C GLY A 44 -4.01 5.15 -7.12
N LYS A 45 -3.46 4.77 -8.28
CA LYS A 45 -3.84 5.37 -9.58
C LYS A 45 -5.34 5.21 -9.86
N TRP A 46 -5.92 4.06 -9.54
CA TRP A 46 -7.35 3.84 -9.69
C TRP A 46 -8.18 4.72 -8.74
N LEU A 47 -7.82 4.78 -7.46
CA LEU A 47 -8.48 5.63 -6.47
C LEU A 47 -8.48 7.10 -6.89
N TYR A 48 -7.32 7.62 -7.29
CA TYR A 48 -7.18 9.00 -7.75
C TYR A 48 -8.00 9.26 -9.02
N ARG A 49 -8.05 8.32 -9.97
CA ARG A 49 -8.94 8.44 -11.14
C ARG A 49 -10.41 8.50 -10.76
N ILE A 50 -10.87 7.68 -9.82
CA ILE A 50 -12.26 7.72 -9.35
C ILE A 50 -12.56 9.07 -8.70
N ARG A 51 -11.64 9.59 -7.89
CA ARG A 51 -11.75 10.93 -7.29
C ARG A 51 -11.82 12.04 -8.35
N GLU A 52 -10.98 11.99 -9.37
CA GLU A 52 -10.98 12.95 -10.49
C GLU A 52 -12.24 12.86 -11.35
N SER A 53 -12.81 11.66 -11.48
CA SER A 53 -14.02 11.41 -12.27
C SER A 53 -15.28 11.97 -11.60
N CYS A 54 -15.20 12.40 -10.32
CA CYS A 54 -16.30 12.92 -9.50
C CYS A 54 -17.65 12.23 -9.77
N PRO A 55 -17.73 10.88 -9.70
CA PRO A 55 -18.99 10.19 -9.91
C PRO A 55 -20.01 10.64 -8.85
N ALA A 56 -21.28 10.73 -9.24
CA ALA A 56 -22.39 10.97 -8.31
C ALA A 56 -22.57 9.74 -7.42
N LEU A 57 -21.73 9.63 -6.40
CA LEU A 57 -21.76 8.58 -5.39
C LEU A 57 -22.68 9.01 -4.26
N SER A 58 -23.32 8.04 -3.59
CA SER A 58 -24.03 8.31 -2.36
C SER A 58 -23.06 8.77 -1.26
N THR A 59 -23.57 9.50 -0.26
CA THR A 59 -22.77 9.96 0.88
C THR A 59 -22.08 8.80 1.61
N ASP A 60 -22.73 7.63 1.70
CA ASP A 60 -22.15 6.42 2.29
C ASP A 60 -20.97 5.90 1.46
N THR A 61 -21.13 5.83 0.14
CA THR A 61 -20.05 5.40 -0.74
C THR A 61 -18.88 6.39 -0.70
N GLN A 62 -19.15 7.69 -0.63
CA GLN A 62 -18.11 8.71 -0.52
C GLN A 62 -17.32 8.59 0.80
N ARG A 63 -17.99 8.29 1.93
CA ARG A 63 -17.32 7.99 3.20
C ARG A 63 -16.44 6.74 3.12
N LEU A 64 -16.91 5.68 2.47
CA LEU A 64 -16.14 4.46 2.26
C LEU A 64 -14.89 4.73 1.41
N PHE A 65 -15.01 5.54 0.35
CA PHE A 65 -13.87 5.95 -0.47
C PHE A 65 -12.85 6.77 0.33
N THR A 66 -13.30 7.76 1.10
CA THR A 66 -12.41 8.56 1.96
C THR A 66 -11.63 7.68 2.92
N ARG A 67 -12.31 6.73 3.58
CA ARG A 67 -11.67 5.78 4.48
C ARG A 67 -10.64 4.90 3.76
N LEU A 68 -10.98 4.40 2.57
CA LEU A 68 -10.07 3.59 1.75
C LEU A 68 -8.82 4.38 1.34
N PHE A 69 -8.97 5.67 1.01
CA PHE A 69 -7.84 6.58 0.73
C PHE A 69 -6.93 6.75 1.96
N GLU A 70 -7.52 6.98 3.13
CA GLU A 70 -6.78 7.16 4.39
C GLU A 70 -6.01 5.89 4.78
N GLU A 71 -6.67 4.73 4.76
CA GLU A 71 -6.06 3.44 5.07
C GLU A 71 -4.95 3.11 4.05
N HIS A 72 -5.15 3.40 2.77
CA HIS A 72 -4.14 3.21 1.73
C HIS A 72 -2.92 4.11 1.91
N ALA A 73 -3.13 5.39 2.22
CA ALA A 73 -2.03 6.31 2.50
C ALA A 73 -1.25 5.89 3.76
N ALA A 74 -1.94 5.43 4.81
CA ALA A 74 -1.31 4.89 6.02
C ALA A 74 -0.44 3.66 5.70
N PHE A 75 -0.94 2.75 4.86
CA PHE A 75 -0.18 1.59 4.41
C PHE A 75 1.12 1.99 3.71
N HIS A 76 1.07 2.94 2.77
CA HIS A 76 2.25 3.39 2.03
C HIS A 76 3.28 4.09 2.93
N ARG A 77 2.83 4.85 3.94
CA ARG A 77 3.73 5.45 4.95
C ARG A 77 4.48 4.38 5.75
N VAL A 78 3.75 3.40 6.27
CA VAL A 78 4.36 2.32 7.06
C VAL A 78 5.27 1.44 6.19
N ALA A 79 4.89 1.17 4.95
CA ALA A 79 5.74 0.46 4.00
C ALA A 79 7.05 1.20 3.70
N ALA A 80 6.99 2.53 3.59
CA ALA A 80 8.17 3.36 3.39
C ALA A 80 9.08 3.34 4.63
N ASP A 81 8.52 3.33 5.83
CA ASP A 81 9.29 3.19 7.07
C ASP A 81 10.01 1.84 7.16
N VAL A 82 9.32 0.74 6.80
CA VAL A 82 9.94 -0.59 6.71
C VAL A 82 11.06 -0.61 5.67
N ALA A 83 10.87 0.03 4.51
CA ALA A 83 11.91 0.15 3.49
C ALA A 83 13.12 0.99 3.97
N ARG A 84 12.88 2.09 4.69
CA ARG A 84 13.95 2.90 5.32
C ARG A 84 14.77 2.08 6.32
N GLN A 85 14.10 1.32 7.18
CA GLN A 85 14.77 0.42 8.14
C GLN A 85 15.59 -0.65 7.43
N ALA A 86 15.04 -1.26 6.38
CA ALA A 86 15.75 -2.26 5.59
C ALA A 86 17.03 -1.71 4.93
N LEU A 87 16.98 -0.47 4.42
CA LEU A 87 18.15 0.23 3.84
C LEU A 87 19.17 0.69 4.90
N ALA A 88 18.73 1.01 6.12
CA ALA A 88 19.57 1.42 7.24
C ALA A 88 20.31 0.25 7.92
N ASN A 89 20.39 -0.91 7.27
CA ASN A 89 20.95 -2.16 7.81
C ASN A 89 20.17 -2.73 9.02
N GLN A 90 18.98 -2.20 9.32
CA GLN A 90 18.06 -2.63 10.39
C GLN A 90 17.07 -3.69 9.89
N ARG A 91 17.58 -4.69 9.18
CA ARG A 91 16.75 -5.68 8.49
C ARG A 91 15.91 -6.54 9.43
N GLN A 92 16.39 -6.81 10.65
CA GLN A 92 15.61 -7.54 11.66
C GLN A 92 14.36 -6.78 12.12
N GLU A 93 14.47 -5.46 12.33
CA GLU A 93 13.36 -4.59 12.75
C GLU A 93 12.32 -4.46 11.63
N ALA A 94 12.80 -4.28 10.38
CA ALA A 94 11.95 -4.29 9.19
C ALA A 94 11.18 -5.63 9.03
N LEU A 95 11.86 -6.77 9.26
CA LEU A 95 11.23 -8.09 9.22
C LEU A 95 10.20 -8.27 10.35
N GLN A 96 10.44 -7.75 11.55
CA GLN A 96 9.47 -7.79 12.65
C GLN A 96 8.20 -7.00 12.32
N GLN A 97 8.31 -5.86 11.64
CA GLN A 97 7.15 -5.11 11.16
C GLN A 97 6.35 -5.89 10.11
N LEU A 98 7.03 -6.69 9.27
CA LEU A 98 6.39 -7.54 8.27
C LEU A 98 5.72 -8.80 8.85
N GLN A 99 6.13 -9.28 10.02
CA GLN A 99 5.51 -10.42 10.71
C GLN A 99 4.14 -10.05 11.30
N GLY A 100 3.28 -11.04 11.51
CA GLY A 100 1.84 -10.90 11.81
C GLY A 100 1.44 -10.11 13.07
N GLY A 101 2.38 -9.53 13.81
CA GLY A 101 2.15 -8.62 14.95
C GLY A 101 2.61 -7.18 14.73
N GLY A 102 3.23 -6.85 13.60
CA GLY A 102 3.72 -5.50 13.29
C GLY A 102 2.64 -4.56 12.75
N GLU A 103 2.89 -3.25 12.86
CA GLU A 103 1.92 -2.22 12.43
C GLU A 103 1.67 -2.28 10.91
N TYR A 104 2.68 -2.70 10.13
CA TYR A 104 2.51 -3.00 8.70
C TYR A 104 1.54 -4.15 8.44
N ALA A 105 1.66 -5.26 9.18
CA ALA A 105 0.77 -6.41 9.01
C ALA A 105 -0.69 -6.05 9.35
N ARG A 106 -0.88 -5.24 10.40
CA ARG A 106 -2.19 -4.77 10.85
C ARG A 106 -2.86 -3.84 9.83
N ILE A 107 -2.15 -2.81 9.37
CA ILE A 107 -2.67 -1.85 8.38
C ILE A 107 -2.85 -2.51 7.01
N SER A 108 -1.96 -3.41 6.62
CA SER A 108 -2.10 -4.14 5.36
C SER A 108 -3.36 -4.99 5.29
N ASN A 109 -3.82 -5.55 6.41
CA ASN A 109 -5.08 -6.29 6.48
C ASN A 109 -6.31 -5.36 6.46
N GLN A 110 -6.19 -4.08 6.81
CA GLN A 110 -7.31 -3.13 6.71
C GLN A 110 -7.54 -2.67 5.27
N VAL A 111 -6.48 -2.54 4.47
CA VAL A 111 -6.57 -2.09 3.05
C VAL A 111 -6.99 -3.22 2.09
N ILE A 112 -6.72 -4.49 2.44
CA ILE A 112 -6.90 -5.67 1.55
C ILE A 112 -7.85 -6.73 2.15
N GLY A 113 -8.29 -6.56 3.39
CA GLY A 113 -9.16 -7.50 4.10
C GLY A 113 -10.47 -7.76 3.40
#